data_AF-A0A7Y5RNT9-F1
#
_entry.id   AF-A0A7Y5RNT9-F1
#
_cell.length_a   1.000
_cell.length_b   1.000
_cell.length_c   1.000
_cell.angle_alpha   90.00
_cell.angle_beta   90.00
_cell.angle_gamma   90.00
#
_symmetry.space_group_name_H-M   'P 1'
#
loop_
_entity.id
_entity.type
_entity.pdbx_description
1 polymer ?
#
loop_
_entity_poly.entity_id
_entity_poly.type
_entity_poly.pdbx_seq_one_letter_code
_entity_poly.pdbx_strand_id
1 'polypeptide(L)'
;MKPQAYDAGELNEAVRERLLKLVAQFTQADIARKTGAAPSDVNRYLQGRKIPSSFCASLVKAFGVNPAWLLVGEGSPFVHDVSTQAADTASSLLELVQAMSAVSRMQLGSLVGKDYAKVLRELDAALGRHEEVRVELGAKIRPLYERVSKELQEGLNQSNPVKLRGLEQVALQLTRISEDAAHSPMLYYALGSLKTTESDAPTALEYYRQALLLFIAALPDVDADGLYRCATFYAQTLREVGLLDDGLAVSRAVYELSGGSALAGKERHRMLLVAGYNDVLKGNLAKGMADMHLAYHQLPSEHQLYTRGWMLHASLLAGDVSLDEAATRALSGRGADKVVVIRHAAFCEDADTISRLLDSLSPTDTPWGFALAEREWTRQYAECLGKPRKDFVDMERDRSRVLLSKPPERFTAVAQFNALVRIAAMARAAKRPDVAMDACMKAHTIAEKLPQGIALTVEQRAFYARNVLSLSRMEKAKRAMVEHAMEFVRNAMSNGYGFVAGLQGRTAKS
;
A
#
# COMPACT_ATOMS: atom_id res chain seq x y z
N MET A 1 11.49 -1.03 -5.80
CA MET A 1 12.92 -1.07 -5.39
C MET A 1 13.76 -1.10 -6.66
N LYS A 2 14.72 -0.17 -6.85
CA LYS A 2 15.82 -0.45 -7.80
C LYS A 2 16.62 -1.61 -7.21
N PRO A 3 16.95 -2.68 -7.97
CA PRO A 3 17.87 -3.69 -7.47
C PRO A 3 19.17 -2.97 -7.10
N GLN A 4 19.48 -2.98 -5.81
CA GLN A 4 20.71 -2.41 -5.30
C GLN A 4 21.83 -3.27 -5.89
N ALA A 5 22.63 -2.70 -6.80
CA ALA A 5 23.75 -3.42 -7.38
C ALA A 5 24.72 -3.71 -6.23
N TYR A 6 24.76 -4.97 -5.79
CA TYR A 6 25.69 -5.39 -4.76
C TYR A 6 27.11 -5.09 -5.21
N ASP A 7 27.87 -4.39 -4.38
CA ASP A 7 29.30 -4.24 -4.60
C ASP A 7 29.91 -5.65 -4.63
N ALA A 8 30.73 -5.93 -5.65
CA ALA A 8 31.42 -7.21 -5.78
C ALA A 8 32.32 -7.51 -4.57
N GLY A 9 32.71 -6.49 -3.81
CA GLY A 9 33.35 -6.61 -2.50
C GLY A 9 32.44 -7.22 -1.43
N GLU A 10 31.24 -6.69 -1.24
CA GLU A 10 30.26 -7.16 -0.25
C GLU A 10 29.84 -8.62 -0.50
N LEU A 11 29.63 -9.00 -1.76
CA LEU A 11 29.30 -10.38 -2.11
C LEU A 11 30.45 -11.35 -1.76
N ASN A 12 31.71 -10.97 -2.01
CA ASN A 12 32.86 -11.80 -1.63
C ASN A 12 32.95 -11.98 -0.12
N GLU A 13 32.71 -10.91 0.64
CA GLU A 13 32.72 -10.93 2.10
C GLU A 13 31.67 -11.92 2.64
N ALA A 14 30.43 -11.80 2.15
CA ALA A 14 29.34 -12.68 2.56
C ALA A 14 29.61 -14.15 2.20
N VAL A 15 30.15 -14.44 1.01
CA VAL A 15 30.53 -15.81 0.62
C VAL A 15 31.65 -16.35 1.53
N ARG A 16 32.60 -15.50 1.91
CA ARG A 16 33.71 -15.86 2.82
C ARG A 16 33.22 -16.25 4.21
N GLU A 17 32.30 -15.49 4.80
CA GLU A 17 31.71 -15.84 6.10
C GLU A 17 31.06 -17.22 6.09
N ARG A 18 30.41 -17.57 4.99
CA ARG A 18 29.80 -18.89 4.80
C ARG A 18 30.84 -19.98 4.57
N LEU A 19 31.92 -19.68 3.86
CA LEU A 19 33.06 -20.59 3.74
C LEU A 19 33.70 -20.87 5.11
N LEU A 20 33.82 -19.87 5.99
CA LEU A 20 34.30 -20.07 7.37
C LEU A 20 33.39 -21.02 8.17
N LYS A 21 32.07 -20.95 7.97
CA LYS A 21 31.11 -21.90 8.58
C LYS A 21 31.31 -23.33 8.06
N LEU A 22 31.63 -23.51 6.77
CA LEU A 22 31.98 -24.82 6.22
C LEU A 22 33.29 -25.35 6.80
N VAL A 23 34.29 -24.49 7.02
CA VAL A 23 35.57 -24.88 7.61
C VAL A 23 35.44 -25.34 9.06
N ALA A 24 34.40 -24.91 9.77
CA ALA A 24 34.09 -25.44 11.10
C ALA A 24 33.64 -26.90 11.07
N GLN A 25 33.18 -27.40 9.92
CA GLN A 25 32.69 -28.78 9.74
C GLN A 25 33.65 -29.66 8.92
N PHE A 26 34.40 -29.06 8.00
CA PHE A 26 35.36 -29.75 7.14
C PHE A 26 36.72 -29.08 7.25
N THR A 27 37.79 -29.87 7.36
CA THR A 27 39.14 -29.29 7.41
C THR A 27 39.49 -28.58 6.09
N GLN A 28 40.36 -27.58 6.14
CA GLN A 28 40.81 -26.89 4.91
C GLN A 28 41.48 -27.85 3.93
N ALA A 29 42.19 -28.86 4.44
CA ALA A 29 42.80 -29.92 3.64
C ALA A 29 41.75 -30.77 2.90
N ASP A 30 40.63 -31.08 3.56
CA ASP A 30 39.51 -31.79 2.93
C ASP A 30 38.86 -30.95 1.84
N ILE A 31 38.64 -29.66 2.10
CA ILE A 31 38.09 -28.72 1.11
C ILE A 31 39.00 -28.65 -0.12
N ALA A 32 40.30 -28.44 0.07
CA ALA A 32 41.29 -28.40 -1.01
C ALA A 32 41.26 -29.69 -1.84
N ARG A 33 41.36 -30.85 -1.17
CA ARG A 33 41.38 -32.16 -1.81
C ARG A 33 40.11 -32.45 -2.62
N LYS A 34 38.93 -32.17 -2.06
CA LYS A 34 37.64 -32.48 -2.69
C LYS A 34 37.27 -31.50 -3.81
N THR A 35 37.68 -30.25 -3.71
CA THR A 35 37.40 -29.22 -4.73
C THR A 35 38.44 -29.16 -5.85
N GLY A 36 39.61 -29.79 -5.65
CA GLY A 36 40.76 -29.71 -6.56
C GLY A 36 41.55 -28.42 -6.45
N ALA A 37 41.26 -27.55 -5.47
CA ALA A 37 42.02 -26.34 -5.21
C ALA A 37 43.28 -26.63 -4.40
N ALA A 38 44.34 -25.82 -4.57
CA ALA A 38 45.52 -25.92 -3.72
C ALA A 38 45.18 -25.51 -2.27
N PRO A 39 45.74 -26.17 -1.23
CA PRO A 39 45.51 -25.79 0.16
C PRO A 39 45.82 -24.31 0.46
N SER A 40 46.86 -23.78 -0.20
CA SER A 40 47.25 -22.37 -0.11
C SER A 40 46.19 -21.42 -0.66
N ASP A 41 45.46 -21.81 -1.71
CA ASP A 41 44.40 -21.00 -2.30
C ASP A 41 43.14 -21.00 -1.43
N VAL A 42 42.78 -22.15 -0.84
CA VAL A 42 41.70 -22.22 0.14
C VAL A 42 41.97 -21.28 1.32
N ASN A 43 43.19 -21.31 1.87
CA ASN A 43 43.58 -20.39 2.94
C ASN A 43 43.52 -18.91 2.49
N ARG A 44 43.94 -18.60 1.26
CA ARG A 44 43.84 -17.24 0.69
C ARG A 44 42.39 -16.76 0.57
N TYR A 45 41.47 -17.63 0.18
CA TYR A 45 40.04 -17.30 0.11
C TYR A 45 39.48 -16.96 1.50
N LEU A 46 39.87 -17.72 2.53
CA LEU A 46 39.49 -17.44 3.92
C LEU A 46 40.07 -16.13 4.46
N GLN A 47 41.22 -15.69 3.92
CA GLN A 47 41.87 -14.41 4.26
C GLN A 47 41.37 -13.22 3.44
N GLY A 48 40.29 -13.39 2.66
CA GLY A 48 39.64 -12.29 1.93
C GLY A 48 40.15 -12.04 0.52
N ARG A 49 40.91 -12.97 -0.07
CA ARG A 49 41.10 -12.94 -1.53
C ARG A 49 39.79 -13.24 -2.23
N LYS A 50 39.62 -12.63 -3.41
CA LYS A 50 38.49 -12.88 -4.32
C LYS A 50 38.33 -14.37 -4.56
N ILE A 51 37.12 -14.87 -4.36
CA ILE A 51 36.79 -16.29 -4.50
C ILE A 51 36.36 -16.56 -5.96
N PRO A 52 37.03 -17.44 -6.70
CA PRO A 52 36.62 -17.79 -8.06
C PRO A 52 35.28 -18.51 -8.07
N SER A 53 34.42 -18.21 -9.04
CA SER A 53 33.14 -18.89 -9.22
C SER A 53 33.31 -20.39 -9.48
N SER A 54 34.39 -20.80 -10.15
CA SER A 54 34.76 -22.20 -10.34
C SER A 54 34.98 -22.94 -9.03
N PHE A 55 35.57 -22.28 -8.03
CA PHE A 55 35.75 -22.86 -6.70
C PHE A 55 34.42 -23.03 -5.96
N CYS A 56 33.53 -22.04 -6.03
CA CYS A 56 32.17 -22.16 -5.48
C CYS A 56 31.39 -23.32 -6.13
N ALA A 57 31.50 -23.50 -7.45
CA ALA A 57 30.88 -24.63 -8.15
C ALA A 57 31.47 -25.98 -7.68
N SER A 58 32.79 -26.06 -7.49
CA SER A 58 33.43 -27.25 -6.94
C SER A 58 32.99 -27.56 -5.50
N LEU A 59 32.75 -26.54 -4.67
CA LEU A 59 32.20 -26.72 -3.30
C LEU A 59 30.80 -27.33 -3.34
N VAL A 60 29.92 -26.76 -4.17
CA VAL A 60 28.55 -27.26 -4.37
C VAL A 60 28.59 -28.73 -4.78
N LYS A 61 29.42 -29.07 -5.77
CA LYS A 61 29.54 -30.45 -6.28
C LYS A 61 30.12 -31.43 -5.27
N ALA A 62 31.21 -31.06 -4.58
CA ALA A 62 32.00 -32.01 -3.80
C ALA A 62 31.49 -32.21 -2.35
N PHE A 63 30.76 -31.23 -1.83
CA PHE A 63 30.21 -31.26 -0.47
C PHE A 63 28.69 -31.23 -0.42
N GLY A 64 28.01 -31.15 -1.58
CA GLY A 64 26.57 -30.99 -1.63
C GLY A 64 26.14 -29.69 -0.94
N VAL A 65 26.90 -28.61 -1.09
CA VAL A 65 26.58 -27.30 -0.50
C VAL A 65 25.45 -26.66 -1.29
N ASN A 66 24.46 -26.13 -0.59
CA ASN A 66 23.35 -25.42 -1.21
C ASN A 66 23.85 -24.11 -1.86
N PRO A 67 23.71 -23.94 -3.19
CA PRO A 67 24.21 -22.75 -3.88
C PRO A 67 23.49 -21.46 -3.45
N ALA A 68 22.20 -21.53 -3.11
CA ALA A 68 21.44 -20.37 -2.60
C ALA A 68 21.98 -19.93 -1.23
N TRP A 69 22.28 -20.91 -0.36
CA TRP A 69 22.91 -20.63 0.92
C TRP A 69 24.30 -20.05 0.73
N LEU A 70 25.12 -20.58 -0.18
CA LEU A 70 26.50 -20.14 -0.38
C LEU A 70 26.59 -18.74 -1.00
N LEU A 71 25.71 -18.40 -1.95
CA LEU A 71 25.77 -17.14 -2.70
C LEU A 71 24.91 -16.04 -2.08
N VAL A 72 23.69 -16.37 -1.63
CA VAL A 72 22.67 -15.38 -1.19
C VAL A 72 22.38 -15.44 0.31
N GLY A 73 22.57 -16.59 0.94
CA GLY A 73 22.54 -16.75 2.41
C GLY A 73 21.25 -17.39 2.87
N GLU A 74 20.48 -17.89 1.92
CA GLU A 74 19.13 -18.40 2.11
C GLU A 74 19.14 -19.94 2.13
N GLY A 75 18.38 -20.53 3.06
CA GLY A 75 18.21 -21.98 3.18
C GLY A 75 19.28 -22.68 4.03
N SER A 76 19.18 -24.02 4.10
CA SER A 76 20.14 -24.87 4.81
C SER A 76 21.48 -24.95 4.07
N PRO A 77 22.63 -25.09 4.78
CA PRO A 77 23.95 -25.16 4.15
C PRO A 77 24.14 -26.30 3.16
N PHE A 78 23.42 -27.41 3.34
CA PHE A 78 23.57 -28.60 2.51
C PHE A 78 22.30 -28.92 1.72
N VAL A 79 22.49 -29.42 0.51
CA VAL A 79 21.44 -29.80 -0.44
C VAL A 79 20.63 -30.98 0.06
N HIS A 80 21.21 -31.90 0.85
CA HIS A 80 20.47 -33.04 1.41
C HIS A 80 19.50 -32.65 2.53
N ASP A 81 19.69 -31.48 3.13
CA ASP A 81 18.73 -30.87 4.07
C ASP A 81 17.60 -30.14 3.33
N VAL A 82 17.70 -30.00 2.01
CA VAL A 82 16.67 -29.46 1.14
C VAL A 82 15.97 -30.65 0.48
N SER A 83 14.64 -30.62 0.36
CA SER A 83 13.90 -31.69 -0.32
C SER A 83 14.51 -31.98 -1.69
N THR A 84 14.63 -33.26 -2.08
CA THR A 84 15.25 -33.74 -3.34
C THR A 84 14.84 -32.94 -4.57
N GLN A 85 13.60 -32.45 -4.59
CA GLN A 85 13.01 -31.64 -5.66
C GLN A 85 13.65 -30.25 -5.85
N ALA A 86 14.24 -29.67 -4.81
CA ALA A 86 14.95 -28.39 -4.87
C ALA A 86 16.38 -28.54 -5.42
N ALA A 87 17.00 -29.72 -5.21
CA ALA A 87 18.31 -30.04 -5.74
C ALA A 87 18.29 -30.10 -7.28
N ASP A 88 17.24 -30.70 -7.85
CA ASP A 88 17.07 -30.79 -9.30
C ASP A 88 16.91 -29.41 -9.94
N THR A 89 16.10 -28.54 -9.32
CA THR A 89 15.89 -27.16 -9.78
C THR A 89 17.19 -26.34 -9.74
N ALA A 90 17.99 -26.50 -8.67
CA ALA A 90 19.29 -25.84 -8.56
C ALA A 90 20.28 -26.31 -9.63
N SER A 91 20.25 -27.60 -10.01
CA SER A 91 21.07 -28.16 -11.07
C SER A 91 20.73 -27.54 -12.44
N SER A 92 19.44 -27.44 -12.78
CA SER A 92 18.98 -26.84 -14.03
C SER A 92 19.35 -25.36 -14.17
N LEU A 93 19.28 -24.58 -13.08
CA LEU A 93 19.73 -23.18 -13.07
C LEU A 93 21.25 -23.05 -13.31
N LEU A 94 22.03 -23.99 -12.77
CA LEU A 94 23.48 -24.00 -12.91
C LEU A 94 23.89 -24.32 -14.35
N GLU A 95 23.17 -25.20 -15.04
CA GLU A 95 23.36 -25.48 -16.47
C GLU A 95 23.08 -24.25 -17.34
N LEU A 96 22.04 -23.47 -17.05
CA LEU A 96 21.72 -22.24 -17.77
C LEU A 96 22.86 -21.21 -17.65
N VAL A 97 23.35 -20.98 -16.43
CA VAL A 97 24.44 -20.01 -16.19
C VAL A 97 25.71 -20.43 -16.93
N GLN A 98 25.99 -21.74 -16.99
CA GLN A 98 27.13 -22.27 -17.76
C GLN A 98 26.96 -22.02 -19.26
N ALA A 99 25.75 -22.23 -19.81
CA ALA A 99 25.45 -21.97 -21.22
C ALA A 99 25.58 -20.48 -21.58
N MET A 100 25.02 -19.57 -20.76
CA MET A 100 25.15 -18.13 -20.94
C MET A 100 26.62 -17.65 -20.86
N SER A 101 27.40 -18.23 -19.93
CA SER A 101 28.83 -17.93 -19.79
C SER A 101 29.66 -18.45 -20.97
N ALA A 102 29.24 -19.52 -21.64
CA ALA A 102 29.86 -19.97 -22.89
C ALA A 102 29.59 -18.98 -24.04
N VAL A 103 28.35 -18.51 -24.18
CA VAL A 103 27.96 -17.50 -25.19
C VAL A 103 28.68 -16.17 -24.99
N SER A 104 28.79 -15.68 -23.74
CA SER A 104 29.49 -14.42 -23.44
C SER A 104 30.99 -14.45 -23.77
N ARG A 105 31.62 -15.65 -23.72
CA ARG A 105 33.04 -15.85 -24.04
C ARG A 105 33.30 -15.97 -25.54
N MET A 106 32.27 -16.24 -26.34
CA MET A 106 32.38 -16.17 -27.80
C MET A 106 32.37 -14.70 -28.20
N GLN A 107 33.56 -14.15 -28.47
CA GLN A 107 33.68 -12.78 -28.99
C GLN A 107 32.87 -12.66 -30.28
N LEU A 108 31.84 -11.80 -30.27
CA LEU A 108 30.97 -11.49 -31.41
C LEU A 108 31.73 -11.04 -32.68
N GLY A 109 33.03 -10.76 -32.58
CA GLY A 109 33.88 -10.29 -33.68
C GLY A 109 34.47 -11.37 -34.60
N SER A 110 34.38 -12.67 -34.30
CA SER A 110 34.93 -13.75 -35.15
C SER A 110 33.88 -14.49 -36.01
N LEU A 111 32.67 -13.93 -36.13
CA LEU A 111 31.46 -14.63 -36.58
C LEU A 111 31.26 -14.67 -38.11
N VAL A 112 32.08 -15.43 -38.84
CA VAL A 112 31.80 -15.85 -40.22
C VAL A 112 32.14 -17.33 -40.40
N GLY A 113 31.25 -18.25 -39.99
CA GLY A 113 31.50 -19.70 -40.15
C GLY A 113 30.35 -20.63 -39.78
N LYS A 114 30.37 -21.85 -40.34
CA LYS A 114 29.34 -22.92 -40.15
C LYS A 114 29.14 -23.35 -38.68
N ASP A 115 30.11 -23.10 -37.80
CA ASP A 115 30.02 -23.44 -36.38
C ASP A 115 28.98 -22.61 -35.61
N TYR A 116 28.57 -21.46 -36.15
CA TYR A 116 27.54 -20.60 -35.56
C TYR A 116 26.15 -21.25 -35.52
N ALA A 117 25.79 -21.97 -36.57
CA ALA A 117 24.51 -22.67 -36.63
C ALA A 117 24.40 -23.79 -35.59
N LYS A 118 25.53 -24.32 -35.10
CA LYS A 118 25.55 -25.31 -34.02
C LYS A 118 25.34 -24.62 -32.67
N VAL A 119 26.06 -23.52 -32.41
CA VAL A 119 25.94 -22.76 -31.15
C VAL A 119 24.55 -22.14 -30.99
N LEU A 120 23.97 -21.58 -32.07
CA LEU A 120 22.59 -21.08 -32.03
C LEU A 120 21.59 -22.19 -31.71
N ARG A 121 21.76 -23.39 -32.26
CA ARG A 121 20.91 -24.55 -31.94
C ARG A 121 21.09 -25.00 -30.48
N GLU A 122 22.31 -24.98 -29.96
CA GLU A 122 22.58 -25.30 -28.55
C GLU A 122 21.97 -24.25 -27.60
N LEU A 123 22.04 -22.97 -27.97
CA LEU A 123 21.41 -21.88 -27.22
C LEU A 123 19.88 -21.97 -27.28
N ASP A 124 19.30 -22.19 -28.45
CA ASP A 124 17.86 -22.39 -28.64
C ASP A 124 17.35 -23.59 -27.81
N ALA A 125 18.09 -24.71 -27.84
CA ALA A 125 17.77 -25.87 -27.00
C ALA A 125 17.92 -25.57 -25.50
N ALA A 126 18.89 -24.75 -25.08
CA ALA A 126 19.05 -24.34 -23.69
C ALA A 126 17.94 -23.40 -23.23
N LEU A 127 17.53 -22.46 -24.09
CA LEU A 127 16.37 -21.58 -23.86
C LEU A 127 15.08 -22.41 -23.78
N GLY A 128 14.91 -23.42 -24.62
CA GLY A 128 13.80 -24.36 -24.56
C GLY A 128 13.74 -25.12 -23.23
N ARG A 129 14.86 -25.71 -22.78
CA ARG A 129 14.92 -26.38 -21.46
C ARG A 129 14.67 -25.43 -20.30
N HIS A 130 15.16 -24.19 -20.39
CA HIS A 130 14.90 -23.18 -19.37
C HIS A 130 13.41 -22.83 -19.31
N GLU A 131 12.76 -22.68 -20.46
CA GLU A 131 11.33 -22.43 -20.53
C GLU A 131 10.52 -23.61 -19.93
N GLU A 132 10.91 -24.85 -20.23
CA GLU A 132 10.29 -26.05 -19.63
C GLU A 132 10.44 -26.05 -18.10
N VAL A 133 11.64 -25.78 -17.58
CA VAL A 133 11.89 -25.68 -16.14
C VAL A 133 11.08 -24.54 -15.52
N ARG A 134 10.96 -23.40 -16.21
CA ARG A 134 10.17 -22.25 -15.76
C ARG A 134 8.69 -22.60 -15.67
N VAL A 135 8.15 -23.27 -16.68
CA VAL A 135 6.75 -23.74 -16.70
C VAL A 135 6.50 -24.77 -15.60
N GLU A 136 7.41 -25.74 -15.43
CA GLU A 136 7.30 -26.77 -14.37
C GLU A 136 7.39 -26.15 -12.97
N LEU A 137 8.32 -25.22 -12.76
CA LEU A 137 8.47 -24.49 -11.51
C LEU A 137 7.22 -23.65 -11.22
N GLY A 138 6.71 -22.94 -12.23
CA GLY A 138 5.45 -22.18 -12.12
C GLY A 138 4.29 -23.06 -11.69
N ALA A 139 4.12 -24.24 -12.31
CA ALA A 139 3.10 -25.21 -11.94
C ALA A 139 3.25 -25.71 -10.48
N LYS A 140 4.48 -25.92 -10.00
CA LYS A 140 4.76 -26.35 -8.62
C LYS A 140 4.55 -25.25 -7.59
N ILE A 141 4.86 -23.99 -7.91
CA ILE A 141 4.75 -22.86 -6.98
C ILE A 141 3.32 -22.32 -6.93
N ARG A 142 2.52 -22.47 -7.99
CA ARG A 142 1.13 -21.97 -8.05
C ARG A 142 0.28 -22.31 -6.80
N PRO A 143 0.24 -23.57 -6.30
CA PRO A 143 -0.51 -23.88 -5.09
C PRO A 143 0.01 -23.17 -3.82
N LEU A 144 1.30 -22.81 -3.78
CA LEU A 144 1.89 -22.02 -2.71
C LEU A 144 1.43 -20.57 -2.77
N TYR A 145 1.36 -19.96 -3.97
CA TYR A 145 0.80 -18.63 -4.15
C TYR A 145 -0.66 -18.55 -3.68
N GLU A 146 -1.49 -19.49 -4.12
CA GLU A 146 -2.90 -19.55 -3.75
C GLU A 146 -3.07 -19.69 -2.23
N ARG A 147 -2.29 -20.58 -1.61
CA ARG A 147 -2.29 -20.78 -0.17
C ARG A 147 -1.86 -19.52 0.58
N VAL A 148 -0.73 -18.92 0.23
CA VAL A 148 -0.20 -17.72 0.92
C VAL A 148 -1.13 -16.52 0.73
N SER A 149 -1.67 -16.33 -0.48
CA SER A 149 -2.67 -15.28 -0.74
C SER A 149 -3.92 -15.46 0.12
N LYS A 150 -4.45 -16.69 0.20
CA LYS A 150 -5.61 -17.00 1.06
C LYS A 150 -5.30 -16.78 2.54
N GLU A 151 -4.17 -17.28 3.03
CA GLU A 151 -3.76 -17.10 4.42
C GLU A 151 -3.52 -15.63 4.80
N LEU A 152 -2.99 -14.83 3.85
CA LEU A 152 -2.85 -13.38 4.03
C LEU A 152 -4.23 -12.72 4.16
N GLN A 153 -5.17 -13.04 3.28
CA GLN A 153 -6.53 -12.50 3.33
C GLN A 153 -7.24 -12.89 4.64
N GLU A 154 -7.12 -14.14 5.08
CA GLU A 154 -7.64 -14.58 6.37
C GLU A 154 -6.97 -13.83 7.54
N GLY A 155 -5.65 -13.64 7.49
CA GLY A 155 -4.90 -12.86 8.47
C GLY A 155 -5.35 -11.40 8.54
N LEU A 156 -5.67 -10.79 7.39
CA LEU A 156 -6.19 -9.43 7.30
C LEU A 156 -7.59 -9.35 7.92
N ASN A 157 -8.47 -10.30 7.59
CA ASN A 157 -9.82 -10.36 8.17
C ASN A 157 -9.79 -10.58 9.69
N GLN A 158 -8.79 -11.31 10.20
CA GLN A 158 -8.59 -11.55 11.64
C GLN A 158 -7.81 -10.44 12.34
N SER A 159 -7.26 -9.47 11.60
CA SER A 159 -6.38 -8.43 12.15
C SER A 159 -5.22 -9.00 13.00
N ASN A 160 -4.58 -10.08 12.55
CA ASN A 160 -3.49 -10.74 13.28
C ASN A 160 -2.11 -10.27 12.76
N PRO A 161 -1.48 -9.25 13.38
CA PRO A 161 -0.26 -8.66 12.85
C PRO A 161 0.94 -9.61 12.88
N VAL A 162 0.99 -10.54 13.84
CA VAL A 162 2.09 -11.51 13.96
C VAL A 162 2.05 -12.49 12.79
N LYS A 163 0.87 -13.06 12.49
CA LYS A 163 0.68 -13.94 11.34
C LYS A 163 0.97 -13.21 10.03
N LEU A 164 0.50 -11.97 9.89
CA LEU A 164 0.67 -11.17 8.68
C LEU A 164 2.14 -10.90 8.33
N ARG A 165 2.99 -10.57 9.32
CA ARG A 165 4.43 -10.35 9.05
C ARG A 165 5.14 -11.60 8.54
N GLY A 166 4.84 -12.76 9.12
CA GLY A 166 5.42 -14.04 8.66
C GLY A 166 5.00 -14.35 7.22
N LEU A 167 3.72 -14.16 6.91
CA LEU A 167 3.18 -14.39 5.57
C LEU A 167 3.69 -13.37 4.55
N GLU A 168 3.91 -12.11 4.94
CA GLU A 168 4.49 -11.10 4.06
C GLU A 168 5.88 -11.53 3.58
N GLN A 169 6.75 -12.00 4.49
CA GLN A 169 8.09 -12.45 4.11
C GLN A 169 8.04 -13.61 3.12
N VAL A 170 7.16 -14.59 3.36
CA VAL A 170 6.96 -15.72 2.44
C VAL A 170 6.44 -15.23 1.08
N ALA A 171 5.44 -14.35 1.07
CA ALA A 171 4.89 -13.75 -0.15
C ALA A 171 5.96 -13.01 -0.96
N LEU A 172 6.80 -12.20 -0.32
CA LEU A 172 7.88 -11.49 -0.98
C LEU A 172 8.91 -12.45 -1.58
N GLN A 173 9.24 -13.53 -0.87
CA GLN A 173 10.14 -14.55 -1.44
C GLN A 173 9.51 -15.27 -2.62
N LEU A 174 8.22 -15.61 -2.55
CA LEU A 174 7.51 -16.17 -3.69
C LEU A 174 7.58 -15.23 -4.90
N THR A 175 7.29 -13.93 -4.74
CA THR A 175 7.37 -12.95 -5.84
C THR A 175 8.77 -12.79 -6.46
N ARG A 176 9.83 -13.25 -5.79
CA ARG A 176 11.20 -13.25 -6.35
C ARG A 176 11.52 -14.53 -7.13
N ILE A 177 10.87 -15.64 -6.79
CA ILE A 177 11.17 -16.95 -7.39
C ILE A 177 10.47 -17.10 -8.75
N SER A 178 9.25 -16.54 -8.90
CA SER A 178 8.52 -16.58 -10.17
C SER A 178 8.43 -15.19 -10.77
N GLU A 179 9.05 -15.01 -11.95
CA GLU A 179 8.81 -13.87 -12.82
C GLU A 179 7.49 -13.99 -13.60
N ASP A 180 6.81 -15.14 -13.50
CA ASP A 180 5.59 -15.37 -14.25
C ASP A 180 4.44 -14.53 -13.67
N ALA A 181 4.31 -13.35 -14.28
CA ALA A 181 3.30 -12.34 -14.10
C ALA A 181 1.88 -12.91 -13.95
N ALA A 182 1.56 -14.05 -14.59
CA ALA A 182 0.23 -14.63 -14.54
C ALA A 182 -0.14 -15.18 -13.14
N HIS A 183 0.83 -15.40 -12.24
CA HIS A 183 0.62 -16.37 -11.16
C HIS A 183 -0.09 -15.87 -9.91
N SER A 184 -0.18 -14.56 -9.63
CA SER A 184 -1.11 -14.12 -8.56
C SER A 184 -1.33 -12.61 -8.47
N PRO A 185 -2.18 -12.00 -9.33
CA PRO A 185 -2.67 -10.64 -9.05
C PRO A 185 -3.29 -10.54 -7.64
N MET A 186 -3.87 -11.64 -7.13
CA MET A 186 -4.42 -11.73 -5.78
C MET A 186 -3.36 -11.64 -4.66
N LEU A 187 -2.14 -12.15 -4.87
CA LEU A 187 -1.07 -12.00 -3.88
C LEU A 187 -0.65 -10.53 -3.76
N TYR A 188 -0.44 -9.85 -4.89
CA TYR A 188 -0.12 -8.43 -4.90
C TYR A 188 -1.26 -7.59 -4.31
N TYR A 189 -2.52 -7.94 -4.59
CA TYR A 189 -3.67 -7.31 -3.93
C TYR A 189 -3.64 -7.50 -2.40
N ALA A 190 -3.31 -8.70 -1.91
CA ALA A 190 -3.22 -8.98 -0.48
C ALA A 190 -2.05 -8.23 0.18
N LEU A 191 -0.90 -8.14 -0.49
CA LEU A 191 0.24 -7.32 -0.05
C LEU A 191 -0.11 -5.83 -0.01
N GLY A 192 -0.82 -5.33 -1.03
CA GLY A 192 -1.33 -3.95 -1.05
C GLY A 192 -2.25 -3.67 0.13
N SER A 193 -3.18 -4.60 0.41
CA SER A 193 -4.11 -4.54 1.55
C SER A 193 -3.37 -4.50 2.88
N LEU A 194 -2.36 -5.35 3.05
CA LEU A 194 -1.49 -5.32 4.23
C LEU A 194 -0.82 -3.95 4.39
N LYS A 195 -0.20 -3.41 3.33
CA LYS A 195 0.45 -2.11 3.41
C LYS A 195 -0.50 -0.95 3.69
N THR A 196 -1.75 -1.02 3.22
CA THR A 196 -2.80 -0.08 3.65
C THR A 196 -3.03 -0.16 5.16
N THR A 197 -3.12 -1.36 5.75
CA THR A 197 -3.30 -1.51 7.21
C THR A 197 -2.10 -1.01 8.03
N GLU A 198 -0.89 -1.08 7.46
CA GLU A 198 0.33 -0.55 8.06
C GLU A 198 0.50 0.97 7.85
N SER A 199 -0.45 1.62 7.18
CA SER A 199 -0.37 3.04 6.78
C SER A 199 0.84 3.36 5.87
N ASP A 200 1.32 2.37 5.11
CA ASP A 200 2.36 2.52 4.09
C ASP A 200 1.72 2.64 2.70
N ALA A 201 1.05 3.77 2.47
CA ALA A 201 0.33 4.04 1.23
C ALA A 201 1.23 3.97 -0.04
N PRO A 202 2.48 4.49 -0.06
CA PRO A 202 3.33 4.37 -1.25
C PRO A 202 3.56 2.92 -1.68
N THR A 203 3.90 2.04 -0.72
CA THR A 203 4.13 0.62 -1.02
C THR A 203 2.81 -0.08 -1.38
N ALA A 204 1.71 0.26 -0.71
CA ALA A 204 0.39 -0.27 -1.04
C ALA A 204 -0.01 0.06 -2.49
N LEU A 205 0.18 1.31 -2.93
CA LEU A 205 -0.12 1.76 -4.29
C LEU A 205 0.71 1.01 -5.33
N GLU A 206 1.99 0.75 -5.05
CA GLU A 206 2.82 -0.04 -5.96
C GLU A 206 2.28 -1.46 -6.10
N TYR A 207 1.96 -2.14 -5.00
CA TYR A 207 1.40 -3.49 -5.06
C TYR A 207 0.04 -3.55 -5.75
N TYR A 208 -0.88 -2.62 -5.45
CA TYR A 208 -2.16 -2.56 -6.16
C TYR A 208 -2.00 -2.26 -7.64
N ARG A 209 -1.05 -1.39 -8.02
CA ARG A 209 -0.74 -1.13 -9.42
C ARG A 209 -0.25 -2.39 -10.12
N GLN A 210 0.69 -3.13 -9.52
CA GLN A 210 1.16 -4.40 -10.07
C GLN A 210 0.00 -5.39 -10.22
N ALA A 211 -0.80 -5.60 -9.16
CA ALA A 211 -1.98 -6.46 -9.22
C ALA A 211 -2.95 -6.07 -10.35
N LEU A 212 -3.24 -4.77 -10.50
CA LEU A 212 -4.14 -4.25 -11.53
C LEU A 212 -3.61 -4.49 -12.95
N LEU A 213 -2.31 -4.26 -13.19
CA LEU A 213 -1.66 -4.55 -14.47
C LEU A 213 -1.73 -6.04 -14.83
N LEU A 214 -1.52 -6.91 -13.85
CA LEU A 214 -1.63 -8.36 -14.03
C LEU A 214 -3.06 -8.80 -14.35
N PHE A 215 -4.06 -8.24 -13.66
CA PHE A 215 -5.47 -8.49 -14.01
C PHE A 215 -5.81 -8.00 -15.44
N ILE A 216 -5.33 -6.82 -15.84
CA ILE A 216 -5.57 -6.29 -17.19
C ILE A 216 -4.89 -7.16 -18.25
N ALA A 217 -3.66 -7.62 -17.99
CA ALA A 217 -2.92 -8.48 -18.91
C ALA A 217 -3.58 -9.86 -19.11
N ALA A 218 -4.39 -10.32 -18.14
CA ALA A 218 -5.12 -11.58 -18.20
C ALA A 218 -6.47 -11.49 -18.94
N LEU A 219 -6.84 -10.33 -19.51
CA LEU A 219 -8.07 -10.20 -20.28
C LEU A 219 -8.00 -11.00 -21.60
N PRO A 220 -9.11 -11.67 -22.01
CA PRO A 220 -10.46 -11.59 -21.44
C PRO A 220 -10.74 -12.57 -20.27
N ASP A 221 -9.85 -13.52 -20.00
CA ASP A 221 -10.04 -14.65 -19.06
C ASP A 221 -9.85 -14.26 -17.57
N VAL A 222 -9.99 -12.97 -17.25
CA VAL A 222 -9.72 -12.44 -15.91
C VAL A 222 -10.82 -12.80 -14.91
N ASP A 223 -10.44 -13.02 -13.65
CA ASP A 223 -11.37 -12.91 -12.53
C ASP A 223 -11.86 -11.46 -12.39
N ALA A 224 -13.07 -11.22 -12.88
CA ALA A 224 -13.72 -9.92 -12.83
C ALA A 224 -13.75 -9.38 -11.38
N ASP A 225 -14.21 -10.16 -10.40
CA ASP A 225 -14.32 -9.68 -9.00
C ASP A 225 -12.95 -9.26 -8.47
N GLY A 226 -11.91 -10.05 -8.73
CA GLY A 226 -10.52 -9.72 -8.40
C GLY A 226 -10.08 -8.37 -8.98
N LEU A 227 -10.30 -8.15 -10.28
CA LEU A 227 -9.98 -6.91 -10.98
C LEU A 227 -10.67 -5.71 -10.32
N TYR A 228 -12.00 -5.78 -10.13
CA TYR A 228 -12.77 -4.66 -9.59
C TYR A 228 -12.50 -4.39 -8.11
N ARG A 229 -12.29 -5.46 -7.33
CA ARG A 229 -11.85 -5.34 -5.94
C ARG A 229 -10.50 -4.62 -5.89
N CYS A 230 -9.52 -5.06 -6.67
CA CYS A 230 -8.21 -4.42 -6.73
C CYS A 230 -8.30 -2.95 -7.17
N ALA A 231 -9.05 -2.65 -8.23
CA ALA A 231 -9.26 -1.28 -8.70
C ALA A 231 -9.94 -0.39 -7.65
N THR A 232 -10.92 -0.94 -6.91
CA THR A 232 -11.58 -0.23 -5.81
C THR A 232 -10.57 0.15 -4.74
N PHE A 233 -9.78 -0.80 -4.24
CA PHE A 233 -8.78 -0.54 -3.20
C PHE A 233 -7.70 0.42 -3.69
N TYR A 234 -7.24 0.26 -4.93
CA TYR A 234 -6.27 1.17 -5.53
C TYR A 234 -6.80 2.61 -5.58
N ALA A 235 -8.03 2.82 -6.07
CA ALA A 235 -8.66 4.13 -6.13
C ALA A 235 -8.91 4.73 -4.73
N GLN A 236 -9.23 3.91 -3.74
CA GLN A 236 -9.39 4.36 -2.35
C GLN A 236 -8.05 4.82 -1.75
N THR A 237 -6.98 4.05 -1.93
CA THR A 237 -5.65 4.44 -1.44
C THR A 237 -5.12 5.67 -2.17
N LEU A 238 -5.38 5.81 -3.48
CA LEU A 238 -5.07 7.05 -4.23
C LEU A 238 -5.77 8.26 -3.61
N ARG A 239 -7.06 8.12 -3.27
CA ARG A 239 -7.81 9.15 -2.58
C ARG A 239 -7.23 9.50 -1.22
N GLU A 240 -6.84 8.50 -0.41
CA GLU A 240 -6.29 8.72 0.93
C GLU A 240 -5.00 9.55 0.93
N VAL A 241 -4.19 9.41 -0.14
CA VAL A 241 -2.99 10.23 -0.34
C VAL A 241 -3.24 11.52 -1.12
N GLY A 242 -4.50 11.83 -1.45
CA GLY A 242 -4.90 13.04 -2.17
C GLY A 242 -4.76 12.99 -3.70
N LEU A 243 -4.45 11.84 -4.28
CA LEU A 243 -4.44 11.63 -5.74
C LEU A 243 -5.87 11.38 -6.25
N LEU A 244 -6.76 12.34 -6.01
CA LEU A 244 -8.20 12.22 -6.32
C LEU A 244 -8.45 12.02 -7.82
N ASP A 245 -7.68 12.71 -8.66
CA ASP A 245 -7.81 12.64 -10.12
C ASP A 245 -7.37 11.28 -10.67
N ASP A 246 -6.25 10.75 -10.16
CA ASP A 246 -5.77 9.41 -10.53
C ASP A 246 -6.80 8.36 -10.07
N GLY A 247 -7.33 8.48 -8.85
CA GLY A 247 -8.36 7.57 -8.32
C GLY A 247 -9.65 7.61 -9.15
N LEU A 248 -10.06 8.79 -9.61
CA LEU A 248 -11.21 8.97 -10.50
C LEU A 248 -10.93 8.38 -11.89
N ALA A 249 -9.75 8.63 -12.47
CA ALA A 249 -9.34 8.11 -13.76
C ALA A 249 -9.31 6.58 -13.78
N VAL A 250 -8.70 5.95 -12.77
CA VAL A 250 -8.70 4.49 -12.59
C VAL A 250 -10.14 3.96 -12.52
N SER A 251 -10.98 4.60 -11.72
CA SER A 251 -12.36 4.14 -11.53
C SER A 251 -13.18 4.19 -12.82
N ARG A 252 -13.02 5.26 -13.61
CA ARG A 252 -13.69 5.41 -14.91
C ARG A 252 -13.13 4.47 -15.96
N ALA A 253 -11.82 4.30 -16.04
CA ALA A 253 -11.20 3.38 -16.99
C ALA A 253 -11.68 1.94 -16.75
N VAL A 254 -11.72 1.48 -15.50
CA VAL A 254 -12.23 0.13 -15.17
C VAL A 254 -13.74 0.02 -15.43
N TYR A 255 -14.51 1.10 -15.19
CA TYR A 255 -15.92 1.16 -15.60
C TYR A 255 -16.10 1.06 -17.12
N GLU A 256 -15.26 1.72 -17.93
CA GLU A 256 -15.35 1.67 -19.39
C GLU A 256 -14.93 0.32 -19.97
N LEU A 257 -13.88 -0.30 -19.41
CA LEU A 257 -13.43 -1.66 -19.79
C LEU A 257 -14.55 -2.71 -19.66
N SER A 258 -15.49 -2.49 -18.74
CA SER A 258 -16.64 -3.36 -18.54
C SER A 258 -17.77 -3.17 -19.56
N GLY A 259 -17.79 -2.05 -20.28
CA GLY A 259 -18.87 -1.66 -21.18
C GLY A 259 -18.93 -2.44 -22.49
N GLY A 260 -17.84 -3.11 -22.87
CA GLY A 260 -17.71 -3.86 -24.13
C GLY A 260 -17.45 -5.36 -23.98
N SER A 261 -17.50 -5.92 -22.77
CA SER A 261 -17.05 -7.30 -22.50
C SER A 261 -18.04 -8.14 -21.68
N ALA A 262 -17.77 -9.45 -21.58
CA ALA A 262 -18.46 -10.38 -20.67
C ALA A 262 -18.32 -10.00 -19.17
N LEU A 263 -17.52 -8.97 -18.85
CA LEU A 263 -17.38 -8.39 -17.51
C LEU A 263 -18.53 -7.43 -17.15
N ALA A 264 -19.50 -7.23 -18.06
CA ALA A 264 -20.70 -6.45 -17.84
C ALA A 264 -21.56 -7.10 -16.73
N GLY A 265 -21.47 -6.56 -15.51
CA GLY A 265 -22.22 -7.06 -14.37
C GLY A 265 -22.22 -6.09 -13.20
N LYS A 266 -22.57 -6.60 -12.01
CA LYS A 266 -22.67 -5.83 -10.77
C LYS A 266 -21.43 -4.99 -10.44
N GLU A 267 -20.24 -5.49 -10.76
CA GLU A 267 -18.98 -4.83 -10.43
C GLU A 267 -18.72 -3.56 -11.26
N ARG A 268 -19.32 -3.43 -12.44
CA ARG A 268 -19.32 -2.18 -13.21
C ARG A 268 -19.93 -1.04 -12.39
N HIS A 269 -21.11 -1.27 -11.82
CA HIS A 269 -21.80 -0.26 -11.02
C HIS A 269 -21.00 0.09 -9.76
N ARG A 270 -20.25 -0.86 -9.20
CA ARG A 270 -19.34 -0.58 -8.08
C ARG A 270 -18.29 0.46 -8.46
N MET A 271 -17.67 0.36 -9.63
CA MET A 271 -16.68 1.35 -10.08
C MET A 271 -17.30 2.72 -10.37
N LEU A 272 -18.52 2.76 -10.91
CA LEU A 272 -19.25 4.02 -11.07
C LEU A 272 -19.53 4.68 -9.72
N LEU A 273 -19.89 3.88 -8.71
CA LEU A 273 -20.10 4.37 -7.35
C LEU A 273 -18.79 4.91 -6.73
N VAL A 274 -17.66 4.23 -6.91
CA VAL A 274 -16.33 4.72 -6.46
C VAL A 274 -15.97 6.04 -7.17
N ALA A 275 -16.19 6.12 -8.48
CA ALA A 275 -15.95 7.34 -9.27
C ALA A 275 -16.82 8.50 -8.80
N GLY A 276 -18.13 8.26 -8.61
CA GLY A 276 -19.07 9.26 -8.11
C GLY A 276 -18.68 9.77 -6.73
N TYR A 277 -18.26 8.88 -5.83
CA TYR A 277 -17.80 9.27 -4.49
C TYR A 277 -16.50 10.09 -4.53
N ASN A 278 -15.56 9.76 -5.42
CA ASN A 278 -14.37 10.60 -5.63
C ASN A 278 -14.75 12.00 -6.19
N ASP A 279 -15.73 12.08 -7.09
CA ASP A 279 -16.28 13.35 -7.57
C ASP A 279 -16.90 14.17 -6.42
N VAL A 280 -17.68 13.54 -5.52
CA VAL A 280 -18.20 14.20 -4.30
C VAL A 280 -17.07 14.73 -3.42
N LEU A 281 -15.99 13.97 -3.23
CA LEU A 281 -14.90 14.43 -2.37
C LEU A 281 -14.03 15.52 -3.02
N LYS A 282 -13.99 15.56 -4.36
CA LYS A 282 -13.27 16.59 -5.14
C LYS A 282 -13.99 17.95 -5.16
N GLY A 283 -15.29 18.00 -4.87
CA GLY A 283 -16.09 19.23 -4.94
C GLY A 283 -17.19 19.22 -5.99
N ASN A 284 -17.41 18.10 -6.69
CA ASN A 284 -18.39 17.94 -7.76
C ASN A 284 -19.67 17.23 -7.25
N LEU A 285 -20.29 17.77 -6.20
CA LEU A 285 -21.38 17.10 -5.46
C LEU A 285 -22.50 16.57 -6.37
N ALA A 286 -23.11 17.44 -7.17
CA ALA A 286 -24.28 17.08 -7.98
C ALA A 286 -23.99 15.91 -8.94
N LYS A 287 -22.86 15.99 -9.67
CA LYS A 287 -22.42 14.93 -10.56
C LYS A 287 -22.12 13.64 -9.79
N GLY A 288 -21.34 13.76 -8.72
CA GLY A 288 -20.93 12.60 -7.91
C GLY A 288 -22.12 11.87 -7.30
N MET A 289 -23.09 12.60 -6.73
CA MET A 289 -24.35 12.05 -6.22
C MET A 289 -25.17 11.36 -7.31
N ALA A 290 -25.29 11.97 -8.49
CA ALA A 290 -26.01 11.36 -9.61
C ALA A 290 -25.39 10.00 -10.02
N ASP A 291 -24.07 9.94 -10.17
CA ASP A 291 -23.34 8.70 -10.48
C ASP A 291 -23.51 7.65 -9.38
N MET A 292 -23.42 8.06 -8.10
CA MET A 292 -23.60 7.18 -6.95
C MET A 292 -25.02 6.60 -6.87
N HIS A 293 -26.06 7.42 -7.05
CA HIS A 293 -27.45 6.96 -7.05
C HIS A 293 -27.74 6.00 -8.20
N LEU A 294 -27.28 6.33 -9.42
CA LEU A 294 -27.43 5.47 -10.58
C LEU A 294 -26.80 4.09 -10.34
N ALA A 295 -25.61 4.07 -9.75
CA ALA A 295 -24.92 2.83 -9.42
C ALA A 295 -25.59 2.04 -8.28
N TYR A 296 -26.00 2.72 -7.20
CA TYR A 296 -26.46 2.07 -5.96
C TYR A 296 -27.63 1.13 -6.19
N HIS A 297 -28.62 1.55 -6.99
CA HIS A 297 -29.81 0.74 -7.26
C HIS A 297 -29.55 -0.49 -8.16
N GLN A 298 -28.41 -0.54 -8.83
CA GLN A 298 -28.01 -1.63 -9.70
C GLN A 298 -27.08 -2.64 -8.98
N LEU A 299 -26.59 -2.30 -7.78
CA LEU A 299 -25.80 -3.19 -6.97
C LEU A 299 -26.69 -4.25 -6.29
N PRO A 300 -26.22 -5.50 -6.12
CA PRO A 300 -26.90 -6.46 -5.27
C PRO A 300 -26.95 -5.97 -3.81
N SER A 301 -27.94 -6.45 -3.05
CA SER A 301 -28.18 -6.04 -1.66
C SER A 301 -26.94 -6.17 -0.76
N GLU A 302 -26.16 -7.24 -0.94
CA GLU A 302 -24.90 -7.46 -0.22
C GLU A 302 -23.91 -6.30 -0.44
N HIS A 303 -23.77 -5.81 -1.67
CA HIS A 303 -22.88 -4.71 -2.03
C HIS A 303 -23.46 -3.35 -1.64
N GLN A 304 -24.78 -3.17 -1.73
CA GLN A 304 -25.47 -1.98 -1.23
C GLN A 304 -25.20 -1.75 0.26
N LEU A 305 -25.09 -2.82 1.06
CA LEU A 305 -24.73 -2.72 2.48
C LEU A 305 -23.29 -2.23 2.68
N TYR A 306 -22.34 -2.58 1.81
CA TYR A 306 -20.95 -2.10 1.89
C TYR A 306 -20.79 -0.66 1.42
N THR A 307 -21.62 -0.21 0.47
CA THR A 307 -21.53 1.14 -0.11
C THR A 307 -22.45 2.16 0.57
N ARG A 308 -23.37 1.72 1.43
CA ARG A 308 -24.29 2.59 2.18
C ARG A 308 -23.57 3.69 2.96
N GLY A 309 -22.43 3.38 3.57
CA GLY A 309 -21.64 4.38 4.31
C GLY A 309 -21.21 5.55 3.42
N TRP A 310 -20.87 5.32 2.15
CA TRP A 310 -20.51 6.40 1.23
C TRP A 310 -21.72 7.21 0.80
N MET A 311 -22.87 6.56 0.55
CA MET A 311 -24.14 7.26 0.28
C MET A 311 -24.53 8.16 1.45
N LEU A 312 -24.44 7.63 2.68
CA LEU A 312 -24.72 8.37 3.90
C LEU A 312 -23.76 9.54 4.07
N HIS A 313 -22.47 9.34 3.78
CA HIS A 313 -21.48 10.42 3.83
C HIS A 313 -21.80 11.54 2.84
N ALA A 314 -22.06 11.18 1.59
CA ALA A 314 -22.37 12.16 0.55
C ALA A 314 -23.66 12.94 0.86
N SER A 315 -24.66 12.27 1.45
CA SER A 315 -25.90 12.91 1.92
C SER A 315 -25.66 13.88 3.09
N LEU A 316 -24.79 13.52 4.04
CA LEU A 316 -24.36 14.41 5.13
C LEU A 316 -23.62 15.64 4.59
N LEU A 317 -22.73 15.46 3.61
CA LEU A 317 -22.01 16.55 2.96
C LEU A 317 -22.96 17.46 2.16
N ALA A 318 -23.95 16.89 1.48
CA ALA A 318 -25.01 17.65 0.80
C ALA A 318 -25.90 18.43 1.79
N GLY A 319 -26.02 17.95 3.04
CA GLY A 319 -26.98 18.47 4.01
C GLY A 319 -28.40 17.89 3.81
N ASP A 320 -28.53 16.82 3.02
CA ASP A 320 -29.80 16.13 2.75
C ASP A 320 -30.28 15.30 3.95
N VAL A 321 -29.35 14.91 4.83
CA VAL A 321 -29.60 14.13 6.03
C VAL A 321 -28.98 14.85 7.21
N SER A 322 -29.74 14.98 8.31
CA SER A 322 -29.24 15.59 9.54
C SER A 322 -28.25 14.66 10.26
N LEU A 323 -27.39 15.21 11.12
CA LEU A 323 -26.45 14.39 11.90
C LEU A 323 -27.17 13.37 12.81
N ASP A 324 -28.28 13.75 13.44
CA ASP A 324 -29.04 12.86 14.32
C ASP A 324 -29.74 11.73 13.55
N GLU A 325 -30.31 12.05 12.38
CA GLU A 325 -30.88 11.05 11.49
C GLU A 325 -29.80 10.08 10.99
N ALA A 326 -28.64 10.59 10.58
CA ALA A 326 -27.52 9.75 10.16
C ALA A 326 -27.00 8.86 11.29
N ALA A 327 -26.91 9.37 12.52
CA ALA A 327 -26.51 8.59 13.69
C ALA A 327 -27.49 7.46 13.99
N THR A 328 -28.80 7.74 13.90
CA THR A 328 -29.85 6.73 14.05
C THR A 328 -29.73 5.63 12.99
N ARG A 329 -29.53 6.01 11.72
CA ARG A 329 -29.30 5.04 10.63
C ARG A 329 -28.03 4.22 10.87
N ALA A 330 -26.94 4.85 11.31
CA ALA A 330 -25.65 4.21 11.53
C ALA A 330 -25.63 3.23 12.72
N LEU A 331 -26.42 3.49 13.78
CA LEU A 331 -26.54 2.57 14.93
C LEU A 331 -27.10 1.20 14.52
N SER A 332 -28.06 1.19 13.58
CA SER A 332 -28.59 -0.04 12.99
C SER A 332 -27.69 -0.64 11.89
N GLY A 333 -26.55 0.00 11.62
CA GLY A 333 -25.72 -0.27 10.46
C GLY A 333 -24.40 -0.98 10.71
N ARG A 334 -23.58 -1.05 9.66
CA ARG A 334 -22.24 -1.61 9.75
C ARG A 334 -21.30 -0.59 10.37
N GLY A 335 -20.14 -1.05 10.83
CA GLY A 335 -19.10 -0.16 11.32
C GLY A 335 -18.69 0.97 10.38
N ALA A 336 -18.77 0.76 9.06
CA ALA A 336 -18.49 1.80 8.06
C ALA A 336 -19.44 2.98 8.15
N ASP A 337 -20.73 2.73 8.41
CA ASP A 337 -21.73 3.78 8.55
C ASP A 337 -21.41 4.60 9.81
N LYS A 338 -21.10 3.93 10.92
CA LYS A 338 -20.74 4.57 12.20
C LYS A 338 -19.50 5.44 12.04
N VAL A 339 -18.44 4.95 11.38
CA VAL A 339 -17.19 5.69 11.15
C VAL A 339 -17.44 6.99 10.38
N VAL A 340 -18.22 6.93 9.31
CA VAL A 340 -18.58 8.12 8.51
C VAL A 340 -19.29 9.15 9.38
N VAL A 341 -20.29 8.71 10.16
CA VAL A 341 -21.05 9.63 11.01
C VAL A 341 -20.18 10.18 12.15
N ILE A 342 -19.29 9.39 12.72
CA ILE A 342 -18.32 9.84 13.74
C ILE A 342 -17.41 10.93 13.18
N ARG A 343 -16.86 10.77 11.98
CA ARG A 343 -16.03 11.81 11.34
C ARG A 343 -16.82 13.11 11.12
N HIS A 344 -18.05 13.00 10.63
CA HIS A 344 -18.92 14.14 10.43
C HIS A 344 -19.32 14.81 11.77
N ALA A 345 -19.58 14.01 12.81
CA ALA A 345 -19.85 14.51 14.16
C ALA A 345 -18.64 15.24 14.76
N ALA A 346 -17.43 14.73 14.52
CA ALA A 346 -16.18 15.40 14.88
C ALA A 346 -16.05 16.74 14.15
N PHE A 347 -16.40 16.80 12.86
CA PHE A 347 -16.47 18.09 12.14
C PHE A 347 -17.49 19.03 12.77
N CYS A 348 -18.65 18.52 13.17
CA CYS A 348 -19.72 19.30 13.80
C CYS A 348 -19.43 19.71 15.26
N GLU A 349 -18.41 19.13 15.90
CA GLU A 349 -18.12 19.23 17.35
C GLU A 349 -19.25 18.66 18.24
N ASP A 350 -19.91 17.60 17.79
CA ASP A 350 -20.96 16.91 18.55
C ASP A 350 -20.37 15.76 19.38
N ALA A 351 -19.95 16.07 20.61
CA ALA A 351 -19.31 15.12 21.52
C ALA A 351 -20.21 13.93 21.89
N ASP A 352 -21.52 14.16 22.00
CA ASP A 352 -22.48 13.14 22.44
C ASP A 352 -22.69 12.10 21.34
N THR A 353 -22.87 12.55 20.10
CA THR A 353 -22.98 11.66 18.93
C THR A 353 -21.69 10.86 18.73
N ILE A 354 -20.51 11.48 18.89
CA ILE A 354 -19.23 10.78 18.80
C ILE A 354 -19.15 9.66 19.85
N SER A 355 -19.41 9.98 21.12
CA SER A 355 -19.28 9.04 22.23
C SER A 355 -20.24 7.86 22.08
N ARG A 356 -21.53 8.16 21.82
CA ARG A 356 -22.57 7.16 21.57
C ARG A 356 -22.20 6.19 20.45
N LEU A 357 -21.69 6.68 19.31
CA LEU A 357 -21.34 5.83 18.19
C LEU A 357 -20.05 5.05 18.42
N LEU A 358 -19.03 5.65 19.08
CA LEU A 358 -17.77 4.98 19.42
C LEU A 358 -17.95 3.80 20.38
N ASP A 359 -18.88 3.91 21.33
CA ASP A 359 -19.22 2.85 22.28
C ASP A 359 -19.94 1.69 21.59
N SER A 360 -20.69 1.98 20.53
CA SER A 360 -21.37 0.96 19.70
C SER A 360 -20.46 0.27 18.68
N LEU A 361 -19.22 0.74 18.48
CA LEU A 361 -18.28 0.18 17.50
C LEU A 361 -17.55 -1.05 18.06
N SER A 362 -17.76 -2.21 17.44
CA SER A 362 -16.93 -3.40 17.71
C SER A 362 -15.47 -3.14 17.30
N PRO A 363 -14.48 -3.75 17.97
CA PRO A 363 -13.11 -3.78 17.45
C PRO A 363 -13.00 -4.35 16.03
N THR A 364 -13.92 -5.23 15.62
CA THR A 364 -14.00 -5.81 14.28
C THR A 364 -14.77 -4.95 13.27
N ASP A 365 -15.45 -3.90 13.75
CA ASP A 365 -16.31 -3.06 12.92
C ASP A 365 -15.50 -2.02 12.13
N THR A 366 -14.23 -1.78 12.46
CA THR A 366 -13.41 -0.78 11.79
C THR A 366 -13.13 -1.21 10.35
N PRO A 367 -13.86 -0.68 9.35
CA PRO A 367 -13.55 -0.97 7.98
C PRO A 367 -12.24 -0.28 7.63
N TRP A 368 -11.56 -0.85 6.63
CA TRP A 368 -10.48 -0.29 5.83
C TRP A 368 -10.20 1.20 6.12
N GLY A 369 -9.17 1.47 6.91
CA GLY A 369 -8.66 2.83 7.12
C GLY A 369 -9.16 3.58 8.36
N PHE A 370 -10.20 3.13 9.10
CA PHE A 370 -10.44 3.66 10.45
C PHE A 370 -9.47 3.01 11.44
N ALA A 371 -8.21 3.43 11.32
CA ALA A 371 -7.13 2.92 12.14
C ALA A 371 -7.47 3.09 13.62
N LEU A 372 -6.93 2.20 14.46
CA LEU A 372 -7.00 2.33 15.93
C LEU A 372 -6.60 3.74 16.39
N ALA A 373 -5.64 4.37 15.70
CA ALA A 373 -5.22 5.74 15.94
C ALA A 373 -6.32 6.78 15.70
N GLU A 374 -7.16 6.60 14.68
CA GLU A 374 -8.26 7.52 14.39
C GLU A 374 -9.42 7.35 15.39
N ARG A 375 -9.74 6.10 15.77
CA ARG A 375 -10.69 5.81 16.85
C ARG A 375 -10.27 6.50 18.14
N GLU A 376 -9.00 6.34 18.51
CA GLU A 376 -8.44 6.91 19.72
C GLU A 376 -8.40 8.44 19.68
N TRP A 377 -7.97 9.02 18.55
CA TRP A 377 -8.03 10.47 18.36
C TRP A 377 -9.46 11.00 18.51
N THR A 378 -10.45 10.34 17.90
CA THR A 378 -11.83 10.82 17.93
C THR A 378 -12.43 10.74 19.35
N ARG A 379 -12.10 9.69 20.11
CA ARG A 379 -12.45 9.58 21.54
C ARG A 379 -11.85 10.73 22.34
N GLN A 380 -10.53 10.93 22.23
CA GLN A 380 -9.81 12.01 22.92
C GLN A 380 -10.37 13.40 22.54
N TYR A 381 -10.76 13.56 21.28
CA TYR A 381 -11.36 14.80 20.80
C TYR A 381 -12.75 15.05 21.40
N ALA A 382 -13.62 14.04 21.46
CA ALA A 382 -14.93 14.15 22.12
C ALA A 382 -14.80 14.47 23.61
N GLU A 383 -13.87 13.81 24.31
CA GLU A 383 -13.56 14.13 25.70
C GLU A 383 -13.09 15.59 25.86
N CYS A 384 -12.21 16.05 24.96
CA CYS A 384 -11.73 17.44 24.91
C CYS A 384 -12.87 18.45 24.71
N LEU A 385 -13.88 18.12 23.90
CA LEU A 385 -15.04 18.97 23.64
C LEU A 385 -15.92 19.13 24.90
N GLY A 386 -16.09 18.06 25.68
CA GLY A 386 -16.83 18.10 26.95
C GLY A 386 -16.04 18.75 28.09
N LYS A 387 -14.73 18.45 28.18
CA LYS A 387 -13.83 19.00 29.20
C LYS A 387 -12.46 19.29 28.58
N PRO A 388 -11.93 20.52 28.67
CA PRO A 388 -10.60 20.83 28.13
C PRO A 388 -9.49 19.94 28.70
N ARG A 389 -8.74 19.25 27.82
CA ARG A 389 -7.63 18.34 28.17
C ARG A 389 -6.36 18.72 27.41
N LYS A 390 -5.45 19.45 28.08
CA LYS A 390 -4.21 19.95 27.45
C LYS A 390 -3.24 18.81 27.10
N ASP A 391 -3.25 17.75 27.90
CA ASP A 391 -2.46 16.53 27.73
C ASP A 391 -2.75 15.84 26.39
N PHE A 392 -4.01 15.80 25.94
CA PHE A 392 -4.37 15.20 24.65
C PHE A 392 -3.80 15.97 23.45
N VAL A 393 -3.62 17.29 23.58
CA VAL A 393 -2.95 18.10 22.55
C VAL A 393 -1.48 17.69 22.42
N ASP A 394 -0.79 17.51 23.55
CA ASP A 394 0.63 17.15 23.57
C ASP A 394 0.82 15.71 23.08
N MET A 395 -0.06 14.78 23.46
CA MET A 395 -0.07 13.40 22.94
C MET A 395 -0.21 13.34 21.41
N GLU A 396 -1.10 14.12 20.82
CA GLU A 396 -1.29 14.13 19.36
C GLU A 396 -0.10 14.77 18.63
N ARG A 397 0.53 15.79 19.23
CA ARG A 397 1.78 16.36 18.72
C ARG A 397 2.89 15.32 18.73
N ASP A 398 3.04 14.57 19.82
CA ASP A 398 4.06 13.54 19.95
C ASP A 398 3.83 12.39 18.97
N ARG A 399 2.58 11.94 18.81
CA ARG A 399 2.17 10.93 17.82
C ARG A 399 2.51 11.38 16.39
N SER A 400 2.27 12.65 16.09
CA SER A 400 2.50 13.23 14.75
C SER A 400 3.93 13.69 14.51
N ARG A 401 4.81 13.69 15.54
CA ARG A 401 6.15 14.27 15.48
C ARG A 401 7.01 13.72 14.33
N VAL A 402 7.04 12.39 14.18
CA VAL A 402 7.84 11.72 13.12
C VAL A 402 7.30 12.04 11.72
N LEU A 403 5.98 12.16 11.59
CA LEU A 403 5.36 12.51 10.31
C LEU A 403 5.64 13.98 9.95
N LEU A 404 5.52 14.88 10.92
CA LEU A 404 5.70 16.33 10.74
C LEU A 404 7.18 16.75 10.63
N SER A 405 8.13 15.90 11.03
CA SER A 405 9.56 16.16 10.82
C SER A 405 10.04 15.86 9.40
N LYS A 406 9.24 15.14 8.59
CA LYS A 406 9.55 14.86 7.19
C LYS A 406 9.19 16.05 6.30
N PRO A 407 9.88 16.27 5.17
CA PRO A 407 9.40 17.22 4.17
C PRO A 407 8.00 16.82 3.66
N PRO A 408 7.14 17.80 3.30
CA PRO A 408 5.87 17.54 2.64
C PRO A 408 6.12 17.02 1.22
N GLU A 409 6.19 15.70 1.09
CA GLU A 409 6.37 15.01 -0.18
C GLU A 409 5.02 14.52 -0.70
N ARG A 410 5.00 14.02 -1.95
CA ARG A 410 3.79 13.61 -2.68
C ARG A 410 2.85 12.74 -1.84
N PHE A 411 3.36 11.77 -1.08
CA PHE A 411 2.54 10.83 -0.31
C PHE A 411 2.37 11.20 1.18
N THR A 412 3.10 12.20 1.69
CA THR A 412 3.06 12.58 3.11
C THR A 412 2.33 13.90 3.34
N ALA A 413 2.22 14.78 2.33
CA ALA A 413 1.64 16.11 2.47
C ALA A 413 0.20 16.09 3.03
N VAL A 414 -0.67 15.21 2.50
CA VAL A 414 -2.05 15.08 2.99
C VAL A 414 -2.11 14.56 4.42
N ALA A 415 -1.28 13.57 4.76
CA ALA A 415 -1.21 13.03 6.12
C ALA A 415 -0.71 14.08 7.12
N GLN A 416 0.30 14.88 6.75
CA GLN A 416 0.80 16.00 7.55
C GLN A 416 -0.25 17.09 7.72
N PHE A 417 -0.97 17.44 6.65
CA PHE A 417 -2.08 18.38 6.70
C PHE A 417 -3.16 17.89 7.69
N ASN A 418 -3.60 16.64 7.56
CA ASN A 418 -4.59 16.02 8.47
C ASN A 418 -4.12 16.01 9.93
N ALA A 419 -2.83 15.71 10.18
CA ALA A 419 -2.26 15.75 11.52
C ALA A 419 -2.33 17.17 12.13
N LEU A 420 -1.94 18.19 11.38
CA LEU A 420 -1.99 19.59 11.85
C LEU A 420 -3.42 20.08 12.08
N VAL A 421 -4.35 19.72 11.20
CA VAL A 421 -5.78 20.04 11.34
C VAL A 421 -6.37 19.39 12.59
N ARG A 422 -6.00 18.14 12.88
CA ARG A 422 -6.38 17.43 14.12
C ARG A 422 -5.79 18.06 15.37
N ILE A 423 -4.50 18.42 15.35
CA ILE A 423 -3.84 19.17 16.44
C ILE A 423 -4.56 20.50 16.67
N ALA A 424 -4.89 21.23 15.61
CA ALA A 424 -5.57 22.52 15.71
C ALA A 424 -6.96 22.39 16.36
N ALA A 425 -7.75 21.41 15.94
CA ALA A 425 -9.08 21.17 16.49
C ALA A 425 -9.02 20.81 17.97
N MET A 426 -8.12 19.91 18.35
CA MET A 426 -7.95 19.48 19.73
C MET A 426 -7.38 20.59 20.62
N ALA A 427 -6.40 21.36 20.13
CA ALA A 427 -5.87 22.52 20.82
C ALA A 427 -6.96 23.56 21.09
N ARG A 428 -7.88 23.76 20.13
CA ARG A 428 -8.99 24.68 20.29
C ARG A 428 -10.00 24.19 21.34
N ALA A 429 -10.39 22.92 21.30
CA ALA A 429 -11.24 22.31 22.33
C ALA A 429 -10.58 22.39 23.73
N ALA A 430 -9.26 22.22 23.80
CA ALA A 430 -8.47 22.36 25.03
C ALA A 430 -8.18 23.81 25.46
N LYS A 431 -8.75 24.83 24.80
CA LYS A 431 -8.54 26.26 25.07
C LYS A 431 -7.06 26.69 24.98
N ARG A 432 -6.33 26.18 23.98
CA ARG A 432 -4.94 26.56 23.61
C ARG A 432 -4.91 27.23 22.22
N PRO A 433 -5.43 28.46 22.10
CA PRO A 433 -5.61 29.12 20.80
C PRO A 433 -4.29 29.44 20.08
N ASP A 434 -3.20 29.64 20.83
CA ASP A 434 -1.84 29.81 20.33
C ASP A 434 -1.35 28.56 19.58
N VAL A 435 -1.53 27.38 20.16
CA VAL A 435 -1.16 26.10 19.54
C VAL A 435 -2.06 25.80 18.35
N ALA A 436 -3.35 26.10 18.46
CA ALA A 436 -4.29 25.94 17.36
C ALA A 436 -3.92 26.81 16.15
N MET A 437 -3.54 28.07 16.39
CA MET A 437 -3.09 28.99 15.34
C MET A 437 -1.79 28.54 14.68
N ASP A 438 -0.79 28.12 15.46
CA ASP A 438 0.47 27.59 14.92
C ASP A 438 0.23 26.38 14.00
N ALA A 439 -0.61 25.43 14.45
CA ALA A 439 -0.99 24.28 13.65
C ALA A 439 -1.75 24.68 12.36
N CYS A 440 -2.67 25.65 12.43
CA CYS A 440 -3.37 26.16 11.25
C CYS A 440 -2.43 26.84 10.25
N MET A 441 -1.46 27.63 10.72
CA MET A 441 -0.47 28.29 9.84
C MET A 441 0.41 27.26 9.11
N LYS A 442 0.85 26.21 9.82
CA LYS A 442 1.59 25.10 9.22
C LYS A 442 0.75 24.33 8.21
N ALA A 443 -0.51 24.04 8.55
CA ALA A 443 -1.44 23.36 7.64
C ALA A 443 -1.69 24.20 6.37
N HIS A 444 -1.84 25.52 6.52
CA HIS A 444 -1.97 26.44 5.41
C HIS A 444 -0.75 26.40 4.48
N THR A 445 0.45 26.44 5.05
CA THR A 445 1.71 26.38 4.29
C THR A 445 1.81 25.09 3.48
N ILE A 446 1.35 23.96 4.02
CA ILE A 446 1.30 22.69 3.28
C ILE A 446 0.25 22.75 2.17
N ALA A 447 -0.94 23.30 2.45
CA ALA A 447 -2.01 23.43 1.46
C ALA A 447 -1.60 24.30 0.25
N GLU A 448 -0.86 25.39 0.48
CA GLU A 448 -0.32 26.26 -0.58
C GLU A 448 0.79 25.59 -1.39
N LYS A 449 1.46 24.58 -0.83
CA LYS A 449 2.62 23.91 -1.42
C LYS A 449 2.34 22.43 -1.71
N LEU A 450 1.08 22.06 -1.91
CA LEU A 450 0.74 20.68 -2.27
C LEU A 450 1.47 20.31 -3.56
N PRO A 451 2.12 19.14 -3.61
CA PRO A 451 2.73 18.64 -4.83
C PRO A 451 1.72 18.55 -5.98
N GLN A 452 2.18 18.72 -7.22
CA GLN A 452 1.31 18.64 -8.40
C GLN A 452 0.53 17.31 -8.42
N GLY A 453 -0.78 17.41 -8.68
CA GLY A 453 -1.70 16.26 -8.71
C GLY A 453 -2.26 15.84 -7.35
N ILE A 454 -1.77 16.44 -6.24
CA ILE A 454 -2.32 16.22 -4.90
C ILE A 454 -3.41 17.26 -4.61
N ALA A 455 -4.56 16.79 -4.16
CA ALA A 455 -5.69 17.63 -3.77
C ALA A 455 -6.22 17.22 -2.38
N LEU A 456 -6.70 18.22 -1.63
CA LEU A 456 -7.43 18.00 -0.39
C LEU A 456 -8.90 17.76 -0.71
N THR A 457 -9.53 16.84 0.02
CA THR A 457 -10.97 16.61 -0.07
C THR A 457 -11.77 17.79 0.48
N VAL A 458 -13.03 17.90 0.07
CA VAL A 458 -13.97 18.91 0.61
C VAL A 458 -14.07 18.86 2.14
N GLU A 459 -14.04 17.66 2.73
CA GLU A 459 -14.07 17.45 4.18
C GLU A 459 -12.80 17.99 4.86
N GLN A 460 -11.62 17.69 4.32
CA GLN A 460 -10.34 18.18 4.84
C GLN A 460 -10.28 19.72 4.82
N ARG A 461 -10.73 20.33 3.72
CA ARG A 461 -10.78 21.78 3.58
C ARG A 461 -11.80 22.41 4.54
N ALA A 462 -12.95 21.76 4.74
CA ALA A 462 -13.96 22.22 5.70
C ALA A 462 -13.48 22.15 7.15
N PHE A 463 -12.81 21.07 7.55
CA PHE A 463 -12.25 20.93 8.89
C PHE A 463 -11.17 21.99 9.17
N TYR A 464 -10.31 22.25 8.18
CA TYR A 464 -9.35 23.35 8.23
C TYR A 464 -10.05 24.72 8.34
N ALA A 465 -11.02 25.00 7.47
CA ALA A 465 -11.75 26.26 7.46
C ALA A 465 -12.43 26.51 8.81
N ARG A 466 -13.05 25.48 9.41
CA ARG A 466 -13.65 25.56 10.74
C ARG A 466 -12.65 26.00 11.80
N ASN A 467 -11.47 25.39 11.83
CA ASN A 467 -10.42 25.76 12.77
C ASN A 467 -9.96 27.21 12.57
N VAL A 468 -9.72 27.63 11.32
CA VAL A 468 -9.30 29.02 11.03
C VAL A 468 -10.37 30.04 11.43
N LEU A 469 -11.62 29.82 11.01
CA LEU A 469 -12.72 30.77 11.26
C LEU A 469 -13.01 30.95 12.75
N SER A 470 -12.87 29.88 13.54
CA SER A 470 -13.01 29.95 15.00
C SER A 470 -11.90 30.71 15.73
N LEU A 471 -10.77 30.98 15.04
CA LEU A 471 -9.64 31.75 15.57
C LEU A 471 -9.55 33.17 14.97
N SER A 472 -10.50 33.57 14.12
CA SER A 472 -10.48 34.83 13.34
C SER A 472 -10.36 36.11 14.17
N ARG A 473 -10.76 36.07 15.45
CA ARG A 473 -10.65 37.20 16.39
C ARG A 473 -9.23 37.43 16.92
N MET A 474 -8.31 36.49 16.74
CA MET A 474 -6.93 36.69 17.14
C MET A 474 -6.24 37.62 16.17
N GLU A 475 -5.55 38.64 16.66
CA GLU A 475 -4.74 39.57 15.86
C GLU A 475 -3.66 38.84 15.03
N LYS A 476 -3.24 37.65 15.49
CA LYS A 476 -2.33 36.73 14.80
C LYS A 476 -2.98 35.92 13.68
N ALA A 477 -4.32 35.89 13.57
CA ALA A 477 -5.00 35.23 12.46
C ALA A 477 -4.69 36.01 11.19
N LYS A 478 -3.89 35.41 10.31
CA LYS A 478 -3.54 36.06 9.05
C LYS A 478 -4.81 36.24 8.24
N ARG A 479 -5.15 37.50 7.90
CA ARG A 479 -6.32 37.87 7.08
C ARG A 479 -6.46 36.97 5.85
N ALA A 480 -5.35 36.64 5.17
CA ALA A 480 -5.32 35.73 4.03
C ALA A 480 -5.87 34.32 4.31
N MET A 481 -5.58 33.73 5.48
CA MET A 481 -6.10 32.41 5.84
C MET A 481 -7.61 32.43 6.05
N VAL A 482 -8.12 33.48 6.69
CA VAL A 482 -9.55 33.68 6.91
C VAL A 482 -10.27 33.90 5.57
N GLU A 483 -9.70 34.73 4.69
CA GLU A 483 -10.22 34.95 3.34
C GLU A 483 -10.28 33.64 2.53
N HIS A 484 -9.19 32.86 2.52
CA HIS A 484 -9.17 31.57 1.83
C HIS A 484 -10.18 30.56 2.42
N ALA A 485 -10.35 30.52 3.75
CA ALA A 485 -11.37 29.69 4.39
C ALA A 485 -12.80 30.13 4.01
N MET A 486 -13.07 31.44 3.98
CA MET A 486 -14.38 31.98 3.57
C MET A 486 -14.66 31.77 2.08
N GLU A 487 -13.65 31.88 1.23
CA GLU A 487 -13.75 31.56 -0.20
C GLU A 487 -14.12 30.09 -0.39
N PHE A 488 -13.45 29.17 0.31
CA PHE A 488 -13.82 27.76 0.31
C PHE A 488 -15.27 27.55 0.73
N VAL A 489 -15.73 28.16 1.84
CA VAL A 489 -17.12 28.01 2.31
C VAL A 489 -18.11 28.50 1.26
N ARG A 490 -17.87 29.66 0.64
CA ARG A 490 -18.73 30.19 -0.44
C ARG A 490 -18.80 29.23 -1.63
N ASN A 491 -17.65 28.75 -2.10
CA ASN A 491 -17.58 27.83 -3.23
C ASN A 491 -18.22 26.47 -2.93
N ALA A 492 -18.06 25.95 -1.71
CA ALA A 492 -18.70 24.71 -1.28
C ALA A 492 -20.23 24.87 -1.25
N MET A 493 -20.75 25.95 -0.67
CA MET A 493 -22.19 26.20 -0.69
C MET A 493 -22.75 26.37 -2.10
N SER A 494 -22.06 27.09 -2.99
CA SER A 494 -22.52 27.24 -4.39
C SER A 494 -22.55 25.90 -5.13
N ASN A 495 -21.74 24.93 -4.71
CA ASN A 495 -21.72 23.58 -5.25
C ASN A 495 -22.68 22.61 -4.52
N GLY A 496 -23.54 23.11 -3.63
CA GLY A 496 -24.58 22.34 -2.95
C GLY A 496 -24.16 21.65 -1.65
N TYR A 497 -22.97 21.95 -1.11
CA TYR A 497 -22.53 21.36 0.15
C TYR A 497 -23.19 22.05 1.35
N GLY A 498 -24.36 21.56 1.79
CA GLY A 498 -25.12 22.14 2.91
C GLY A 498 -24.39 22.08 4.26
N PHE A 499 -23.49 21.12 4.46
CA PHE A 499 -22.81 20.92 5.75
C PHE A 499 -21.93 22.11 6.18
N VAL A 500 -21.48 22.95 5.25
CA VAL A 500 -20.66 24.13 5.57
C VAL A 500 -21.49 25.35 5.99
N ALA A 501 -22.83 25.31 5.89
CA ALA A 501 -23.69 26.44 6.26
C ALA A 501 -23.47 26.90 7.72
N GLY A 502 -23.21 25.96 8.63
CA GLY A 502 -22.91 26.25 10.04
C GLY A 502 -21.62 27.04 10.26
N LEU A 503 -20.70 27.09 9.27
CA LEU A 503 -19.45 27.84 9.36
C LEU A 503 -19.67 29.36 9.16
N GLN A 504 -20.71 29.76 8.42
CA GLN A 504 -21.02 31.19 8.19
C GLN A 504 -21.62 31.87 9.41
N GLY A 505 -22.50 31.19 10.15
CA GLY A 505 -23.20 31.79 11.29
C GLY A 505 -22.28 32.19 12.45
N ARG A 506 -21.09 31.58 12.54
CA ARG A 506 -20.12 31.84 13.61
C ARG A 506 -19.35 33.15 13.44
N THR A 507 -19.31 33.73 12.24
CA THR A 507 -18.67 35.04 12.03
C THR A 507 -19.60 36.22 12.27
N ALA A 508 -20.93 36.02 12.24
CA ALA A 508 -21.94 37.08 12.29
C ALA A 508 -22.59 37.31 13.68
N LYS A 509 -22.64 36.29 14.55
CA LYS A 509 -23.19 36.41 15.93
C LYS A 509 -22.13 36.76 16.98
N SER A 510 -21.05 37.36 16.54
CA SER A 510 -19.80 37.54 17.26
C SER A 510 -19.22 38.89 16.87
#